data_AF-A0A8G1M3Q7-F1
#
_entry.id   AF-A0A8G1M3Q7-F1
#
_cell.length_a   1.000
_cell.length_b   1.000
_cell.length_c   1.000
_cell.angle_alpha   90.00
_cell.angle_beta   90.00
_cell.angle_gamma   90.00
#
_symmetry.space_group_name_H-M   'P 1'
#
loop_
_entity.id
_entity.type
_entity.pdbx_description
1 polymer ?
#
loop_
_entity_poly.entity_id
_entity_poly.type
_entity_poly.pdbx_seq_one_letter_code
_entity_poly.pdbx_strand_id
1 'polypeptide(L)' 'MTRSAYHILEALAEVDTLEVQSPSVIAYNLDYRQATVSRKLKELSEHGLVEKIEDGRYRITDTGKDFMQGNISPETLE' A
#
# COMPACT_ATOMS: atom_id res chain seq x y z
N MET A 1 -10.06 -4.59 -6.05
CA MET A 1 -9.28 -4.38 -4.81
C MET A 1 -10.11 -4.72 -3.56
N THR A 2 -9.53 -5.33 -2.51
CA THR A 2 -10.23 -5.63 -1.24
C THR A 2 -10.23 -4.46 -0.26
N ARG A 3 -11.15 -4.41 0.71
CA ARG A 3 -11.19 -3.37 1.77
C ARG A 3 -9.88 -3.21 2.53
N SER A 4 -9.21 -4.31 2.88
CA SER A 4 -7.93 -4.25 3.60
C SER A 4 -6.78 -3.76 2.72
N ALA A 5 -6.80 -4.07 1.42
CA ALA A 5 -5.81 -3.54 0.47
C ALA A 5 -5.98 -2.03 0.29
N TYR A 6 -7.22 -1.55 0.14
CA TYR A 6 -7.52 -0.12 0.07
C TYR A 6 -7.05 0.62 1.33
N HIS A 7 -7.39 0.10 2.52
CA HIS A 7 -7.00 0.73 3.79
C HIS A 7 -5.48 0.78 3.99
N ILE A 8 -4.74 -0.24 3.54
CA ILE A 8 -3.27 -0.23 3.56
C ILE A 8 -2.70 0.83 2.60
N LEU A 9 -3.26 0.94 1.40
CA LEU A 9 -2.82 1.94 0.41
C LEU A 9 -3.10 3.36 0.89
N GLU A 10 -4.29 3.61 1.41
CA GLU A 10 -4.71 4.87 2.02
C GLU A 10 -3.75 5.29 3.13
N ALA A 11 -3.47 4.37 4.07
CA ALA A 11 -2.54 4.65 5.17
C ALA A 11 -1.11 4.97 4.70
N LEU A 12 -0.65 4.42 3.58
CA LEU A 12 0.66 4.76 2.99
C LEU A 12 0.62 6.09 2.23
N ALA A 13 -0.53 6.50 1.71
CA ALA A 13 -0.73 7.77 1.01
C ALA A 13 -0.74 8.98 1.96
N GLU A 14 -1.23 8.79 3.19
CA GLU A 14 -1.35 9.84 4.20
C GLU A 14 -0.04 10.19 4.94
N VAL A 15 1.07 9.50 4.65
CA VAL A 15 2.33 9.69 5.38
C VAL A 15 3.19 10.81 4.78
N ASP A 16 3.43 11.86 5.56
CA ASP A 16 4.30 12.98 5.14
C ASP A 16 5.80 12.78 5.43
N THR A 17 6.15 11.99 6.46
CA THR A 17 7.53 11.95 7.00
C THR A 17 8.17 10.56 7.02
N LEU A 18 7.39 9.52 7.29
CA LEU A 18 7.85 8.13 7.36
C LEU A 18 7.35 7.35 6.13
N GLU A 19 7.70 7.81 4.94
CA GLU A 19 7.17 7.26 3.67
C GLU A 19 7.43 5.77 3.46
N VAL A 20 8.48 5.22 4.10
CA VAL A 20 8.89 3.82 3.98
C VAL A 20 8.52 3.05 5.25
N GLN A 21 7.67 2.03 5.09
CA GLN A 21 7.11 1.27 6.20
C GLN A 21 7.31 -0.24 6.02
N SER A 22 7.54 -0.96 7.12
CA SER A 22 7.57 -2.43 7.08
C SER A 22 6.15 -3.01 7.22
N PRO A 23 5.90 -4.24 6.76
CA PRO A 23 4.62 -4.92 6.98
C PRO A 23 4.25 -5.04 8.47
N SER A 24 5.23 -5.13 9.37
CA SER A 24 4.98 -5.21 10.82
C SER A 24 4.48 -3.89 11.40
N VAL A 25 5.04 -2.75 10.97
CA VAL A 25 4.61 -1.42 11.44
C VAL A 25 3.21 -1.10 10.92
N ILE A 26 2.95 -1.36 9.64
CA ILE A 26 1.62 -1.16 9.04
C ILE A 26 0.58 -2.04 9.75
N ALA A 27 0.90 -3.31 9.99
CA ALA A 27 0.01 -4.22 10.69
C ALA A 27 -0.32 -3.76 12.11
N TYR A 28 0.68 -3.27 12.84
CA TYR A 28 0.50 -2.73 14.18
C TYR A 28 -0.41 -1.50 14.19
N ASN A 29 -0.19 -0.55 13.28
CA ASN A 29 -0.96 0.70 13.24
C ASN A 29 -2.40 0.51 12.75
N LEU A 30 -2.64 -0.43 11.82
CA LEU A 30 -3.96 -0.67 11.22
C LEU A 30 -4.75 -1.82 11.86
N ASP A 31 -4.26 -2.37 12.98
CA ASP A 31 -4.84 -3.51 13.69
C ASP A 31 -5.12 -4.72 12.77
N TYR A 32 -4.11 -5.06 11.95
CA TYR A 32 -4.15 -6.23 11.07
C TYR A 32 -3.12 -7.28 11.49
N ARG A 33 -3.38 -8.52 11.07
CA ARG A 33 -2.33 -9.55 11.12
C ARG A 33 -1.25 -9.21 10.08
N GLN A 34 0.02 -9.28 10.48
CA GLN A 34 1.16 -9.04 9.57
C GLN A 34 1.10 -9.88 8.29
N ALA A 35 0.67 -11.15 8.38
CA ALA A 35 0.52 -12.01 7.20
C ALA A 35 -0.53 -11.47 6.20
N THR A 36 -1.61 -10.84 6.68
CA THR A 36 -2.60 -10.18 5.83
C THR A 36 -1.97 -8.99 5.12
N VAL A 37 -1.24 -8.15 5.86
CA VAL A 37 -0.56 -6.97 5.30
C VAL A 37 0.48 -7.37 4.26
N SER A 38 1.35 -8.33 4.55
CA SER A 38 2.36 -8.81 3.60
C SER A 38 1.75 -9.32 2.29
N ARG A 39 0.63 -10.06 2.38
CA ARG A 39 -0.08 -10.52 1.18
C ARG A 39 -0.65 -9.35 0.38
N LYS A 40 -1.26 -8.36 1.06
CA LYS A 40 -1.85 -7.20 0.38
C LYS A 40 -0.81 -6.27 -0.23
N LEU A 41 0.32 -6.06 0.43
CA LEU A 41 1.44 -5.29 -0.14
C LEU A 41 2.01 -5.96 -1.40
N LYS A 42 2.04 -7.29 -1.43
CA LYS A 42 2.41 -8.02 -2.65
C LYS A 42 1.40 -7.78 -3.78
N GLU A 43 0.10 -7.94 -3.51
CA GLU A 43 -0.96 -7.67 -4.50
C GLU A 43 -0.90 -6.22 -5.02
N LEU A 44 -0.77 -5.23 -4.12
CA LEU A 44 -0.65 -3.81 -4.50
C LEU A 44 0.61 -3.53 -5.31
N SER A 45 1.71 -4.24 -5.02
CA SER A 45 2.97 -4.09 -5.75
C SER A 45 2.89 -4.68 -7.16
N GLU A 46 2.15 -5.79 -7.33
CA GLU A 46 1.87 -6.37 -8.65
C GLU A 46 1.09 -5.38 -9.54
N HIS A 47 0.23 -4.55 -8.95
CA HIS A 47 -0.49 -3.47 -9.63
C HIS A 47 0.30 -2.14 -9.71
N GLY A 48 1.56 -2.10 -9.24
CA GLY A 48 2.39 -0.89 -9.28
C GLY A 48 1.94 0.26 -8.38
N LEU A 49 1.01 0.02 -7.44
CA LEU A 49 0.48 1.05 -6.51
C LEU A 49 1.41 1.28 -5.32
N VAL A 50 2.19 0.28 -4.97
CA VAL A 50 3.26 0.37 -3.98
C VAL A 50 4.51 -0.26 -4.58
N GLU A 51 5.67 0.10 -4.04
CA GLU A 51 6.93 -0.55 -4.41
C GLU A 51 7.60 -1.13 -3.17
N LYS A 52 8.24 -2.28 -3.37
CA LYS A 52 9.05 -2.93 -2.35
C LYS A 52 10.48 -2.37 -2.42
N ILE A 53 10.92 -1.77 -1.34
CA ILE A 53 12.27 -1.25 -1.12
C ILE A 53 13.15 -2.34 -0.45
N GLU A 54 14.41 -2.00 -0.19
CA GLU A 54 15.35 -2.82 0.57
C GLU A 54 14.76 -3.29 1.93
N ASP A 55 15.19 -4.47 2.37
CA ASP A 55 14.71 -5.19 3.57
C ASP A 55 13.20 -5.51 3.60
N GLY A 56 12.51 -5.43 2.45
CA GLY A 56 11.08 -5.73 2.38
C GLY A 56 10.19 -4.70 3.06
N ARG A 57 10.68 -3.46 3.13
CA ARG A 57 9.85 -2.28 3.41
C ARG A 57 9.14 -1.84 2.13
N TYR A 58 8.08 -1.07 2.28
CA TYR A 58 7.25 -0.60 1.19
C TYR A 58 6.99 0.90 1.31
N ARG A 59 6.78 1.54 0.16
CA ARG A 59 6.23 2.89 0.07
C ARG A 59 5.20 2.95 -1.05
N ILE A 60 4.31 3.93 -1.00
CA ILE A 60 3.38 4.21 -2.09
C ILE A 60 4.14 4.79 -3.29
N THR A 61 3.75 4.42 -4.51
CA THR A 61 4.27 4.99 -5.75
C THR A 61 3.48 6.25 -6.13
N ASP A 62 3.97 7.01 -7.11
CA ASP A 62 3.20 8.14 -7.67
C ASP A 62 1.87 7.65 -8.29
N THR A 63 1.89 6.52 -8.99
CA THR A 63 0.67 5.85 -9.49
C THR A 63 -0.31 5.51 -8.36
N GLY A 64 0.20 5.03 -7.22
CA GLY A 64 -0.62 4.77 -6.04
C GLY A 64 -1.25 6.03 -5.46
N LYS A 65 -0.52 7.15 -5.42
CA LYS A 65 -1.04 8.45 -4.99
C LYS A 65 -2.13 8.96 -5.93
N ASP A 66 -1.90 8.87 -7.24
CA ASP A 66 -2.88 9.26 -8.26
C ASP A 66 -4.15 8.41 -8.19
N PHE A 67 -4.01 7.11 -7.97
CA PHE A 67 -5.12 6.21 -7.71
C PHE A 67 -5.96 6.67 -6.51
N MET A 68 -5.32 7.04 -5.39
CA MET A 68 -6.01 7.51 -4.18
C MET A 68 -6.70 8.87 -4.35
N GLN A 69 -6.20 9.71 -5.26
CA GLN A 69 -6.83 10.99 -5.62
C GLN A 69 -8.02 10.83 -6.58
N GLY A 70 -8.29 9.61 -7.07
CA GLY A 70 -9.33 9.33 -8.06
C GLY A 70 -8.93 9.71 -9.49
N ASN A 71 -7.65 9.98 -9.75
CA ASN A 71 -7.13 10.30 -11.08
C ASN A 71 -7.01 9.07 -11.97
N ILE A 72 -7.05 7.86 -11.38
CA ILE A 72 -6.97 6.57 -12.07
C ILE A 72 -8.15 5.70 -11.64
N SER A 73 -8.90 5.16 -12.61
CA SER A 73 -10.01 4.25 -12.30
C SER A 73 -9.47 2.89 -11.80
N PRO A 74 -10.12 2.26 -10.80
CA PRO A 74 -9.85 0.87 -10.42
C PRO A 74 -9.96 -0.16 -11.55
N GLU A 75 -10.67 0.16 -12.63
CA GLU A 75 -10.79 -0.70 -13.81
C GLU A 75 -9.55 -0.65 -14.71
N THR A 76 -8.66 0.33 -14.53
CA THR A 76 -7.44 0.50 -15.33
C THR A 76 -6.27 -0.37 -14.84
N LEU A 77 -6.38 -0.91 -13.62
CA LEU A 77 -5.42 -1.84 -13.04
C LEU A 77 -5.82 -3.27 -13.45
N GLU A 78 -5.46 -3.67 -14.68
CA GLU A 78 -5.60 -5.06 -15.16
C GLU A 78 -4.62 -6.02 -14.47
#